data_AF-A0A6M0STX0-F1
#
_entry.id   AF-A0A6M0STX0-F1
#
_cell.length_a   1.000
_cell.length_b   1.000
_cell.length_c   1.000
_cell.angle_alpha   90.00
_cell.angle_beta   90.00
_cell.angle_gamma   90.00
#
_symmetry.space_group_name_H-M   'P 1'
#
loop_
_entity.id
_entity.type
_entity.pdbx_description
1 polymer ?
#
loop_
_entity_poly.entity_id
_entity_poly.type
_entity_poly.pdbx_seq_one_letter_code
_entity_poly.pdbx_strand_id
1 'polypeptide(L)'
;MDLLLKQKVDLMADNYSELKKAFKWEYSIVKHFVAMNLALKNKKVNEEEIERIEEIKAYIKKEVGLFSQFRGMNLFILSSLLYLESNYKNFFENMQRVYKKMTDAGFRNSQYLPLASYTMVKEISMDKWNEKIERMESFYSNMKKNHPWLTTADDYVLAAVLATSDLDVEKASEEMEKCYRLLNKKRFSKGDSLQSLSHILAFGEEDAQSKCNRAVYLYDELKGEKCKLRYDGLASLGVLTLTTSDNSQVVEEVKEVYEYIKEKDGYGIFSIEKSHIVMLAISLVSDSYVEKIQKGLIDITLANSINAIVIAQQQAAIVAACAASAAASSASSSS
;
A
#
# COMPACT_ATOMS: atom_id res chain seq x y z
N MET A 1 -13.46 -6.66 19.89
CA MET A 1 -12.39 -5.80 19.32
C MET A 1 -11.40 -5.36 20.39
N ASP A 2 -10.11 -5.53 20.11
CA ASP A 2 -8.97 -5.06 20.92
C ASP A 2 -8.99 -3.53 21.15
N LEU A 3 -8.59 -3.08 22.34
CA LEU A 3 -8.66 -1.66 22.74
C LEU A 3 -7.75 -0.77 21.89
N LEU A 4 -6.55 -1.24 21.52
CA LEU A 4 -5.62 -0.47 20.70
C LEU A 4 -6.15 -0.33 19.27
N LEU A 5 -6.72 -1.40 18.71
CA LEU A 5 -7.40 -1.35 17.41
C LEU A 5 -8.55 -0.35 17.42
N LYS A 6 -9.38 -0.36 18.47
CA LYS A 6 -10.47 0.61 18.63
C LYS A 6 -9.97 2.05 18.62
N GLN A 7 -8.92 2.34 19.40
CA GLN A 7 -8.29 3.66 19.47
C GLN A 7 -7.73 4.12 18.11
N LYS A 8 -7.12 3.21 17.35
CA LYS A 8 -6.63 3.52 15.99
C LYS A 8 -7.78 3.83 15.03
N VAL A 9 -8.89 3.11 15.09
CA VAL A 9 -10.08 3.42 14.27
C VAL A 9 -10.68 4.78 14.65
N ASP A 10 -10.80 5.07 15.94
CA ASP A 10 -11.31 6.36 16.43
C ASP A 10 -10.41 7.52 15.95
N LEU A 11 -9.10 7.38 16.12
CA LEU A 11 -8.13 8.36 15.65
C LEU A 11 -8.15 8.54 14.13
N MET A 12 -8.31 7.46 13.38
CA MET A 12 -8.46 7.49 11.92
C MET A 12 -9.72 8.28 11.51
N ALA A 13 -10.84 8.09 12.20
CA ALA A 13 -12.07 8.82 11.92
C ALA A 13 -11.95 10.32 12.23
N ASP A 14 -11.37 10.66 13.37
CA ASP A 14 -11.10 12.04 13.78
C ASP A 14 -10.18 12.74 12.76
N ASN A 15 -9.08 12.08 12.40
CA ASN A 15 -8.14 12.58 11.41
C ASN A 15 -8.82 12.82 10.06
N TYR A 16 -9.67 11.90 9.60
CA TYR A 16 -10.41 12.09 8.35
C TYR A 16 -11.32 13.33 8.40
N SER A 17 -11.99 13.56 9.54
CA SER A 17 -12.85 14.73 9.73
C SER A 17 -12.08 16.04 9.56
N GLU A 18 -10.90 16.16 10.19
CA GLU A 18 -10.06 17.36 10.08
C GLU A 18 -9.48 17.53 8.68
N LEU A 19 -8.95 16.46 8.09
CA LEU A 19 -8.43 16.49 6.71
C LEU A 19 -9.51 16.84 5.69
N LYS A 20 -10.75 16.38 5.88
CA LYS A 20 -11.89 16.71 5.01
C LYS A 20 -12.21 18.20 5.04
N LYS A 21 -12.12 18.86 6.21
CA LYS A 21 -12.37 20.29 6.36
C LYS A 21 -11.27 21.13 5.71
N ALA A 22 -10.00 20.77 5.95
CA ALA A 22 -8.84 21.51 5.46
C ALA A 22 -8.58 21.30 3.96
N PHE A 23 -8.61 20.06 3.49
CA PHE A 23 -8.21 19.67 2.15
C PHE A 23 -9.41 19.36 1.24
N LYS A 24 -10.26 20.37 1.01
CA LYS A 24 -11.54 20.23 0.28
C LYS A 24 -11.39 19.71 -1.14
N TRP A 25 -10.31 20.10 -1.82
CA TRP A 25 -10.03 19.78 -3.22
C TRP A 25 -9.30 18.44 -3.43
N GLU A 26 -8.84 17.80 -2.35
CA GLU A 26 -8.21 16.49 -2.43
C GLU A 26 -9.30 15.39 -2.52
N TYR A 27 -9.01 14.33 -3.28
CA TYR A 27 -9.91 13.19 -3.42
C TYR A 27 -10.27 12.57 -2.06
N SER A 28 -11.55 12.22 -1.87
CA SER A 28 -12.04 11.63 -0.61
C SER A 28 -11.26 10.39 -0.21
N ILE A 29 -10.99 9.52 -1.17
CA ILE A 29 -10.25 8.28 -0.94
C ILE A 29 -8.84 8.57 -0.43
N VAL A 30 -8.11 9.52 -1.03
CA VAL A 30 -6.76 9.90 -0.57
C VAL A 30 -6.81 10.38 0.89
N LYS A 31 -7.81 11.17 1.28
CA LYS A 31 -7.98 11.63 2.67
C LYS A 31 -8.19 10.49 3.66
N HIS A 32 -8.98 9.47 3.30
CA HIS A 32 -9.15 8.27 4.14
C HIS A 32 -7.82 7.55 4.39
N PHE A 33 -7.02 7.40 3.34
CA PHE A 33 -5.72 6.73 3.45
C PHE A 33 -4.68 7.55 4.22
N VAL A 34 -4.65 8.87 4.05
CA VAL A 34 -3.81 9.77 4.87
C VAL A 34 -4.23 9.68 6.34
N ALA A 35 -5.54 9.74 6.62
CA ALA A 35 -6.06 9.61 7.97
C ALA A 35 -5.66 8.29 8.64
N MET A 36 -5.76 7.18 7.90
CA MET A 36 -5.32 5.86 8.36
C MET A 36 -3.81 5.83 8.60
N ASN A 37 -2.97 6.28 7.67
CA ASN A 37 -1.51 6.25 7.84
C ASN A 37 -1.06 7.02 9.08
N LEU A 38 -1.63 8.20 9.33
CA LEU A 38 -1.35 8.98 10.52
C LEU A 38 -1.83 8.26 11.79
N ALA A 39 -3.01 7.65 11.76
CA ALA A 39 -3.54 6.89 12.90
C ALA A 39 -2.70 5.65 13.22
N LEU A 40 -2.20 4.92 12.22
CA LEU A 40 -1.27 3.79 12.41
C LEU A 40 0.02 4.23 13.11
N LYS A 41 0.46 5.48 12.90
CA LYS A 41 1.61 6.08 13.61
C LYS A 41 1.23 6.85 14.88
N ASN A 42 0.01 6.68 15.38
CA ASN A 42 -0.54 7.36 16.56
C ASN A 42 -0.42 8.89 16.47
N LYS A 43 -0.58 9.45 15.26
CA LYS A 43 -0.56 10.89 15.00
C LYS A 43 -1.98 11.42 14.84
N LYS A 44 -2.34 12.40 15.67
CA LYS A 44 -3.57 13.17 15.55
C LYS A 44 -3.35 14.34 14.60
N VAL A 45 -4.33 14.61 13.75
CA VAL A 45 -4.37 15.81 12.92
C VAL A 45 -5.09 16.91 13.67
N ASN A 46 -4.39 18.01 13.91
CA ASN A 46 -4.97 19.29 14.28
C ASN A 46 -4.46 20.40 13.33
N GLU A 47 -4.72 21.66 13.67
CA GLU A 47 -4.32 22.82 12.86
C GLU A 47 -2.81 22.86 12.59
N GLU A 48 -1.97 22.56 13.58
CA GLU A 48 -0.52 22.53 13.43
C GLU A 48 -0.07 21.46 12.43
N GLU A 49 -0.65 20.24 12.47
CA GLU A 49 -0.32 19.22 11.48
C GLU A 49 -0.80 19.58 10.08
N ILE A 50 -1.95 20.24 9.95
CA ILE A 50 -2.45 20.72 8.66
C ILE A 50 -1.48 21.75 8.07
N GLU A 51 -1.03 22.72 8.87
CA GLU A 51 -0.03 23.72 8.46
C GLU A 51 1.26 23.05 8.01
N ARG A 52 1.79 22.09 8.79
CA ARG A 52 3.00 21.35 8.41
C ARG A 52 2.84 20.57 7.11
N ILE A 53 1.69 19.94 6.87
CA ILE A 53 1.44 19.23 5.61
C ILE A 53 1.40 20.23 4.44
N GLU A 54 0.76 21.40 4.58
CA GLU A 54 0.76 22.44 3.55
C GLU A 54 2.16 23.03 3.30
N GLU A 55 2.97 23.21 4.34
CA GLU A 55 4.38 23.61 4.19
C GLU A 55 5.17 22.60 3.36
N ILE A 56 4.99 21.30 3.62
CA ILE A 56 5.65 20.24 2.86
C ILE A 56 5.14 20.21 1.41
N LYS A 57 3.83 20.42 1.17
CA LYS A 57 3.28 20.56 -0.20
C LYS A 57 3.91 21.73 -0.94
N ALA A 58 4.06 22.88 -0.28
CA ALA A 58 4.69 24.06 -0.85
C ALA A 58 6.18 23.81 -1.16
N TYR A 59 6.89 23.12 -0.26
CA TYR A 59 8.28 22.73 -0.46
C TYR A 59 8.44 21.80 -1.66
N ILE A 60 7.68 20.70 -1.76
CA ILE A 60 7.71 19.80 -2.94
C ILE A 60 7.51 20.60 -4.22
N LYS A 61 6.48 21.47 -4.26
CA LYS A 61 6.16 22.30 -5.43
C LYS A 61 7.31 23.22 -5.85
N LYS A 62 8.09 23.73 -4.89
CA LYS A 62 9.23 24.61 -5.14
C LYS A 62 10.41 23.84 -5.72
N GLU A 63 10.67 22.64 -5.22
CA GLU A 63 11.85 21.84 -5.57
C GLU A 63 11.73 21.13 -6.92
N VAL A 64 10.52 20.84 -7.39
CA VAL A 64 10.31 20.10 -8.65
C VAL A 64 9.65 20.97 -9.73
N GLY A 65 9.79 20.56 -11.00
CA GLY A 65 9.09 21.20 -12.12
C GLY A 65 7.57 20.95 -12.13
N LEU A 66 6.81 21.75 -12.88
CA LEU A 66 5.33 21.69 -12.91
C LEU A 66 4.76 20.35 -13.38
N PHE A 67 5.46 19.66 -14.28
CA PHE A 67 5.07 18.36 -14.85
C PHE A 67 5.65 17.15 -14.10
N SER A 68 6.25 17.39 -12.94
CA SER A 68 6.84 16.34 -12.12
C SER A 68 5.78 15.37 -11.59
N GLN A 69 6.10 14.08 -11.58
CA GLN A 69 5.24 13.03 -11.01
C GLN A 69 5.10 13.13 -9.49
N PHE A 70 5.98 13.89 -8.81
CA PHE A 70 5.84 14.23 -7.39
C PHE A 70 4.68 15.21 -7.11
N ARG A 71 4.11 15.84 -8.16
CA ARG A 71 2.94 16.72 -8.07
C ARG A 71 1.64 15.96 -8.37
N GLY A 72 0.56 16.70 -8.62
CA GLY A 72 -0.75 16.15 -8.92
C GLY A 72 -1.26 15.34 -7.74
N MET A 73 -1.75 14.13 -8.03
CA MET A 73 -2.27 13.22 -7.02
C MET A 73 -1.24 12.81 -5.95
N ASN A 74 0.02 12.64 -6.34
CA ASN A 74 1.06 12.23 -5.40
C ASN A 74 1.40 13.32 -4.39
N LEU A 75 1.10 14.58 -4.68
CA LEU A 75 1.51 15.69 -3.83
C LEU A 75 0.99 15.53 -2.39
N PHE A 76 -0.30 15.24 -2.24
CA PHE A 76 -0.91 15.12 -0.92
C PHE A 76 -0.47 13.84 -0.20
N ILE A 77 -0.40 12.72 -0.93
CA ILE A 77 0.11 11.44 -0.41
C ILE A 77 1.53 11.62 0.11
N LEU A 78 2.44 12.10 -0.73
CA LEU A 78 3.85 12.28 -0.38
C LEU A 78 4.05 13.32 0.71
N SER A 79 3.29 14.42 0.73
CA SER A 79 3.39 15.38 1.83
C SER A 79 3.02 14.77 3.17
N SER A 80 2.02 13.89 3.20
CA SER A 80 1.61 13.21 4.44
C SER A 80 2.62 12.15 4.90
N LEU A 81 3.28 11.46 3.97
CA LEU A 81 4.33 10.50 4.28
C LEU A 81 5.59 11.21 4.77
N LEU A 82 5.99 12.27 4.07
CA LEU A 82 7.13 13.11 4.45
C LEU A 82 6.93 13.80 5.81
N TYR A 83 5.69 14.13 6.18
CA TYR A 83 5.37 14.63 7.51
C TYR A 83 5.76 13.64 8.63
N LEU A 84 5.75 12.34 8.35
CA LEU A 84 6.16 11.31 9.29
C LEU A 84 7.69 11.14 9.37
N GLU A 85 8.45 11.79 8.50
CA GLU A 85 9.91 11.73 8.45
C GLU A 85 10.54 12.88 9.23
N SER A 86 11.57 12.57 10.03
CA SER A 86 12.22 13.55 10.94
C SER A 86 12.85 14.74 10.21
N ASN A 87 13.41 14.53 9.02
CA ASN A 87 13.94 15.57 8.15
C ASN A 87 13.38 15.40 6.74
N TYR A 88 12.15 15.88 6.54
CA TYR A 88 11.43 15.75 5.27
C TYR A 88 12.17 16.36 4.07
N LYS A 89 12.98 17.41 4.29
CA LYS A 89 13.73 18.08 3.21
C LYS A 89 14.83 17.16 2.68
N ASN A 90 15.70 16.67 3.57
CA ASN A 90 16.74 15.72 3.20
C ASN A 90 16.14 14.40 2.68
N PHE A 91 15.04 13.94 3.25
CA PHE A 91 14.33 12.75 2.75
C PHE A 91 13.85 12.98 1.31
N PHE A 92 13.23 14.12 1.01
CA PHE A 92 12.75 14.45 -0.32
C PHE A 92 13.87 14.65 -1.34
N GLU A 93 14.99 15.28 -0.94
CA GLU A 93 16.19 15.36 -1.77
C GLU A 93 16.71 13.96 -2.12
N ASN A 94 16.74 13.04 -1.15
CA ASN A 94 17.11 11.66 -1.38
C ASN A 94 16.12 10.93 -2.31
N MET A 95 14.82 11.20 -2.18
CA MET A 95 13.80 10.66 -3.09
C MET A 95 14.05 11.11 -4.53
N GLN A 96 14.42 12.37 -4.75
CA GLN A 96 14.77 12.87 -6.09
C GLN A 96 16.03 12.19 -6.66
N ARG A 97 17.04 11.95 -5.82
CA ARG A 97 18.26 11.22 -6.23
C ARG A 97 17.95 9.77 -6.62
N VAL A 98 17.18 9.06 -5.79
CA VAL A 98 16.77 7.68 -6.07
C VAL A 98 15.87 7.61 -7.30
N TYR A 99 14.89 8.51 -7.44
CA TYR A 99 14.04 8.62 -8.62
C TYR A 99 14.89 8.77 -9.89
N LYS A 100 15.89 9.66 -9.87
CA LYS A 100 16.80 9.83 -11.00
C LYS A 100 17.57 8.54 -11.31
N LYS A 101 18.11 7.86 -10.29
CA LYS A 101 18.82 6.58 -10.47
C LYS A 101 17.92 5.50 -11.07
N MET A 102 16.66 5.42 -10.63
CA MET A 102 15.67 4.51 -11.23
C MET A 102 15.41 4.86 -12.70
N THR A 103 15.24 6.13 -13.04
CA THR A 103 15.06 6.52 -14.45
C THR A 103 16.28 6.23 -15.31
N ASP A 104 17.49 6.42 -14.76
CA ASP A 104 18.75 6.11 -15.44
C ASP A 104 18.91 4.58 -15.65
N ALA A 105 18.34 3.76 -14.76
CA ALA A 105 18.23 2.30 -14.89
C ALA A 105 17.07 1.84 -15.80
N GLY A 106 16.36 2.76 -16.47
CA GLY A 106 15.34 2.42 -17.48
C GLY A 106 13.90 2.37 -16.98
N PHE A 107 13.62 2.65 -15.70
CA PHE A 107 12.26 2.81 -15.22
C PHE A 107 11.62 4.07 -15.83
N ARG A 108 10.44 3.92 -16.43
CA ARG A 108 9.76 5.03 -17.12
C ARG A 108 9.12 5.97 -16.11
N ASN A 109 9.04 7.26 -16.45
CA ASN A 109 8.27 8.22 -15.67
C ASN A 109 6.81 7.76 -15.55
N SER A 110 6.32 7.65 -14.31
CA SER A 110 4.95 7.26 -14.00
C SER A 110 4.51 7.86 -12.67
N GLN A 111 3.20 7.84 -12.41
CA GLN A 111 2.63 8.23 -11.12
C GLN A 111 3.02 7.29 -9.97
N TYR A 112 3.60 6.12 -10.23
CA TYR A 112 4.02 5.16 -9.21
C TYR A 112 5.50 5.29 -8.84
N LEU A 113 6.34 5.82 -9.74
CA LEU A 113 7.78 5.92 -9.52
C LEU A 113 8.16 6.82 -8.30
N PRO A 114 7.47 7.92 -7.99
CA PRO A 114 7.68 8.67 -6.75
C PRO A 114 7.44 7.87 -5.46
N LEU A 115 6.49 6.93 -5.50
CA LEU A 115 6.16 6.09 -4.36
C LEU A 115 7.19 4.97 -4.19
N ALA A 116 7.62 4.37 -5.31
CA ALA A 116 8.76 3.45 -5.31
C ALA A 116 10.05 4.11 -4.78
N SER A 117 10.31 5.37 -5.13
CA SER A 117 11.47 6.09 -4.59
C SER A 117 11.32 6.41 -3.09
N TYR A 118 10.12 6.71 -2.61
CA TYR A 118 9.84 6.81 -1.16
C TYR A 118 10.20 5.51 -0.44
N THR A 119 9.70 4.36 -0.93
CA THR A 119 9.99 3.03 -0.35
C THR A 119 11.49 2.77 -0.28
N MET A 120 12.22 3.01 -1.37
CA MET A 120 13.67 2.80 -1.39
C MET A 120 14.42 3.70 -0.42
N VAL A 121 14.07 4.99 -0.31
CA VAL A 121 14.72 5.89 0.65
C VAL A 121 14.37 5.52 2.09
N LYS A 122 13.15 5.03 2.33
CA LYS A 122 12.69 4.65 3.67
C LYS A 122 13.42 3.43 4.20
N GLU A 123 13.56 2.41 3.36
CA GLU A 123 14.00 1.08 3.77
C GLU A 123 15.49 0.82 3.51
N ILE A 124 16.14 1.58 2.60
CA ILE A 124 17.50 1.30 2.13
C ILE A 124 18.46 2.44 2.44
N SER A 125 19.59 2.08 3.05
CA SER A 125 20.70 2.99 3.30
C SER A 125 21.31 3.49 1.99
N MET A 126 21.77 4.75 1.99
CA MET A 126 22.22 5.45 0.78
C MET A 126 23.32 4.72 -0.01
N ASP A 127 24.21 4.01 0.69
CA ASP A 127 25.31 3.22 0.11
C ASP A 127 24.82 2.02 -0.72
N LYS A 128 23.62 1.51 -0.45
CA LYS A 128 23.04 0.33 -1.11
C LYS A 128 22.05 0.64 -2.23
N TRP A 129 21.77 1.92 -2.50
CA TRP A 129 20.74 2.28 -3.49
C TRP A 129 21.01 1.72 -4.89
N ASN A 130 22.24 1.74 -5.38
CA ASN A 130 22.54 1.22 -6.71
C ASN A 130 22.28 -0.29 -6.79
N GLU A 131 22.84 -1.06 -5.85
CA GLU A 131 22.64 -2.52 -5.73
C GLU A 131 21.15 -2.86 -5.67
N LYS A 132 20.38 -2.14 -4.84
CA LYS A 132 18.96 -2.41 -4.65
C LYS A 132 18.12 -1.96 -5.85
N ILE A 133 18.54 -0.96 -6.62
CA ILE A 133 17.88 -0.59 -7.89
C ILE A 133 18.13 -1.65 -8.98
N GLU A 134 19.34 -2.18 -9.09
CA GLU A 134 19.64 -3.29 -10.01
C GLU A 134 18.83 -4.55 -9.65
N ARG A 135 18.69 -4.81 -8.35
CA ARG A 135 17.83 -5.88 -7.84
C ARG A 135 16.34 -5.63 -8.14
N MET A 136 15.86 -4.39 -8.00
CA MET A 136 14.51 -3.99 -8.39
C MET A 136 14.28 -4.21 -9.90
N GLU A 137 15.24 -3.86 -10.74
CA GLU A 137 15.19 -4.11 -12.19
C GLU A 137 15.12 -5.61 -12.50
N SER A 138 15.88 -6.44 -11.77
CA SER A 138 15.88 -7.89 -11.94
C SER A 138 14.51 -8.50 -11.60
N PHE A 139 13.91 -8.11 -10.48
CA PHE A 139 12.53 -8.51 -10.13
C PHE A 139 11.52 -8.05 -11.18
N TYR A 140 11.54 -6.77 -11.56
CA TYR A 140 10.61 -6.22 -12.54
C TYR A 140 10.75 -6.91 -13.90
N SER A 141 11.97 -7.23 -14.33
CA SER A 141 12.25 -7.95 -15.57
C SER A 141 11.69 -9.37 -15.53
N ASN A 142 11.84 -10.08 -14.41
CA ASN A 142 11.27 -11.41 -14.23
C ASN A 142 9.73 -11.38 -14.24
N MET A 143 9.11 -10.41 -13.56
CA MET A 143 7.66 -10.19 -13.63
C MET A 143 7.21 -9.97 -15.08
N LYS A 144 7.90 -9.08 -15.81
CA LYS A 144 7.56 -8.73 -17.19
C LYS A 144 7.77 -9.91 -18.15
N LYS A 145 8.77 -10.76 -17.91
CA LYS A 145 9.01 -11.99 -18.68
C LYS A 145 7.86 -12.99 -18.51
N ASN A 146 7.38 -13.18 -17.28
CA ASN A 146 6.30 -14.12 -16.99
C ASN A 146 4.92 -13.56 -17.42
N HIS A 147 4.70 -12.26 -17.25
CA HIS A 147 3.43 -11.59 -17.53
C HIS A 147 3.60 -10.26 -18.30
N PRO A 148 3.95 -10.31 -19.61
CA PRO A 148 4.24 -9.11 -20.39
C PRO A 148 3.11 -8.07 -20.45
N TRP A 149 1.86 -8.54 -20.41
CA TRP A 149 0.66 -7.69 -20.53
C TRP A 149 0.12 -7.20 -19.19
N LEU A 150 0.44 -7.90 -18.10
CA LEU A 150 -0.03 -7.54 -16.75
C LEU A 150 0.97 -6.62 -16.07
N THR A 151 2.27 -6.82 -16.31
CA THR A 151 3.29 -6.04 -15.58
C THR A 151 3.43 -4.63 -16.14
N THR A 152 3.05 -3.62 -15.36
CA THR A 152 3.13 -2.22 -15.77
C THR A 152 3.80 -1.35 -14.71
N ALA A 153 3.63 -0.02 -14.80
CA ALA A 153 4.32 0.90 -13.90
C ALA A 153 3.78 0.87 -12.45
N ASP A 154 2.57 0.34 -12.25
CA ASP A 154 2.00 0.03 -10.93
C ASP A 154 2.84 -0.98 -10.14
N ASP A 155 3.44 -1.95 -10.82
CA ASP A 155 4.35 -2.92 -10.19
C ASP A 155 5.65 -2.31 -9.67
N TYR A 156 5.99 -1.05 -10.01
CA TYR A 156 7.22 -0.42 -9.54
C TYR A 156 7.29 -0.37 -8.01
N VAL A 157 6.16 -0.11 -7.36
CA VAL A 157 6.14 -0.01 -5.90
C VAL A 157 6.41 -1.39 -5.27
N LEU A 158 5.80 -2.45 -5.80
CA LEU A 158 6.02 -3.80 -5.27
C LEU A 158 7.40 -4.36 -5.65
N ALA A 159 7.92 -4.03 -6.83
CA ALA A 159 9.30 -4.35 -7.21
C ALA A 159 10.31 -3.66 -6.28
N ALA A 160 10.07 -2.41 -5.88
CA ALA A 160 10.89 -1.73 -4.89
C ALA A 160 10.86 -2.44 -3.53
N VAL A 161 9.67 -2.86 -3.05
CA VAL A 161 9.54 -3.62 -1.81
C VAL A 161 10.23 -4.99 -1.89
N LEU A 162 10.12 -5.70 -3.01
CA LEU A 162 10.86 -6.96 -3.22
C LEU A 162 12.38 -6.74 -3.21
N ALA A 163 12.85 -5.65 -3.80
CA ALA A 163 14.25 -5.31 -3.79
C ALA A 163 14.78 -5.06 -2.38
N THR A 164 13.96 -4.49 -1.49
CA THR A 164 14.36 -4.20 -0.11
C THR A 164 14.52 -5.46 0.74
N SER A 165 13.80 -6.53 0.39
CA SER A 165 13.94 -7.85 1.03
C SER A 165 15.30 -8.53 0.75
N ASP A 166 15.59 -9.55 1.55
CA ASP A 166 16.76 -10.44 1.39
C ASP A 166 16.43 -11.72 0.59
N LEU A 167 15.27 -11.78 -0.07
CA LEU A 167 14.86 -12.95 -0.86
C LEU A 167 15.83 -13.22 -2.03
N ASP A 168 16.01 -14.47 -2.43
CA ASP A 168 16.71 -14.73 -3.69
C ASP A 168 15.83 -14.33 -4.88
N VAL A 169 16.37 -13.60 -5.86
CA VAL A 169 15.55 -13.00 -6.94
C VAL A 169 14.89 -14.09 -7.76
N GLU A 170 15.65 -15.10 -8.17
CA GLU A 170 15.21 -16.21 -9.00
C GLU A 170 14.19 -17.07 -8.25
N LYS A 171 14.52 -17.51 -7.02
CA LYS A 171 13.61 -18.34 -6.22
C LYS A 171 12.31 -17.62 -5.88
N ALA A 172 12.38 -16.35 -5.51
CA ALA A 172 11.18 -15.57 -5.25
C ALA A 172 10.36 -15.41 -6.54
N SER A 173 10.99 -15.12 -7.68
CA SER A 173 10.30 -15.02 -8.98
C SER A 173 9.60 -16.34 -9.38
N GLU A 174 10.22 -17.49 -9.11
CA GLU A 174 9.61 -18.81 -9.32
C GLU A 174 8.43 -19.05 -8.38
N GLU A 175 8.58 -18.69 -7.10
CA GLU A 175 7.54 -18.82 -6.10
C GLU A 175 6.33 -17.91 -6.40
N MET A 176 6.57 -16.70 -6.89
CA MET A 176 5.55 -15.76 -7.38
C MET A 176 4.71 -16.39 -8.50
N GLU A 177 5.36 -16.97 -9.52
CA GLU A 177 4.70 -17.63 -10.65
C GLU A 177 3.93 -18.88 -10.20
N LYS A 178 4.51 -19.67 -9.29
CA LYS A 178 3.85 -20.84 -8.72
C LYS A 178 2.59 -20.45 -7.97
N CYS A 179 2.66 -19.43 -7.13
CA CYS A 179 1.49 -18.89 -6.43
C CYS A 179 0.43 -18.38 -7.41
N TYR A 180 0.82 -17.62 -8.44
CA TYR A 180 -0.09 -17.11 -9.48
C TYR A 180 -0.90 -18.25 -10.13
N ARG A 181 -0.22 -19.31 -10.57
CA ARG A 181 -0.87 -20.47 -11.20
C ARG A 181 -1.81 -21.20 -10.27
N LEU A 182 -1.41 -21.42 -9.01
CA LEU A 182 -2.21 -22.11 -8.01
C LEU A 182 -3.48 -21.32 -7.67
N LEU A 183 -3.34 -20.02 -7.42
CA LEU A 183 -4.45 -19.13 -7.10
C LEU A 183 -5.44 -19.01 -8.27
N ASN A 184 -4.93 -18.91 -9.51
CA ASN A 184 -5.75 -18.92 -10.71
C ASN A 184 -6.59 -20.20 -10.84
N LYS A 185 -5.95 -21.36 -10.64
CA LYS A 185 -6.63 -22.66 -10.72
C LYS A 185 -7.72 -22.82 -9.66
N LYS A 186 -7.55 -22.21 -8.48
CA LYS A 186 -8.43 -22.40 -7.34
C LYS A 186 -9.63 -21.45 -7.33
N ARG A 187 -9.39 -20.15 -7.48
CA ARG A 187 -10.41 -19.14 -7.12
C ARG A 187 -10.38 -17.86 -7.93
N PHE A 188 -9.19 -17.37 -8.30
CA PHE A 188 -9.03 -16.00 -8.78
C PHE A 188 -8.89 -15.95 -10.30
N SER A 189 -9.49 -14.94 -10.93
CA SER A 189 -9.32 -14.71 -12.37
C SER A 189 -7.92 -14.20 -12.67
N LYS A 190 -7.38 -14.56 -13.85
CA LYS A 190 -6.14 -13.95 -14.36
C LYS A 190 -6.27 -12.43 -14.46
N GLY A 191 -5.28 -11.72 -13.96
CA GLY A 191 -5.21 -10.27 -14.03
C GLY A 191 -4.14 -9.72 -13.10
N ASP A 192 -3.97 -8.40 -13.16
CA ASP A 192 -3.00 -7.65 -12.34
C ASP A 192 -3.21 -7.91 -10.84
N SER A 193 -4.44 -7.81 -10.33
CA SER A 193 -4.70 -8.04 -8.92
C SER A 193 -4.33 -9.44 -8.41
N LEU A 194 -4.43 -10.47 -9.26
CA LEU A 194 -3.96 -11.81 -8.95
C LEU A 194 -2.43 -11.86 -8.90
N GLN A 195 -1.78 -11.15 -9.82
CA GLN A 195 -0.33 -10.98 -9.84
C GLN A 195 0.16 -10.28 -8.57
N SER A 196 -0.47 -9.20 -8.15
CA SER A 196 -0.08 -8.52 -6.90
C SER A 196 -0.20 -9.47 -5.70
N LEU A 197 -1.31 -10.21 -5.58
CA LEU A 197 -1.50 -11.22 -4.52
C LEU A 197 -0.38 -12.27 -4.52
N SER A 198 -0.05 -12.84 -5.68
CA SER A 198 1.00 -13.86 -5.77
C SER A 198 2.38 -13.31 -5.45
N HIS A 199 2.66 -12.05 -5.80
CA HIS A 199 3.90 -11.36 -5.48
C HIS A 199 4.09 -11.20 -3.96
N ILE A 200 3.03 -10.86 -3.24
CA ILE A 200 3.09 -10.70 -1.78
C ILE A 200 3.27 -12.05 -1.10
N LEU A 201 2.53 -13.08 -1.52
CA LEU A 201 2.67 -14.41 -0.92
C LEU A 201 4.08 -14.99 -1.06
N ALA A 202 4.90 -14.51 -2.00
CA ALA A 202 6.29 -14.93 -2.12
C ALA A 202 7.17 -14.55 -0.92
N PHE A 203 6.73 -13.59 -0.08
CA PHE A 203 7.40 -13.25 1.18
C PHE A 203 7.16 -14.28 2.29
N GLY A 204 6.11 -15.12 2.17
CA GLY A 204 5.82 -16.14 3.17
C GLY A 204 6.77 -17.34 3.04
N GLU A 205 7.34 -17.77 4.16
CA GLU A 205 8.23 -18.93 4.24
C GLU A 205 7.52 -20.27 3.97
N GLU A 206 6.20 -20.30 4.18
CA GLU A 206 5.37 -21.46 3.86
C GLU A 206 5.41 -21.79 2.37
N ASP A 207 5.20 -23.07 2.05
CA ASP A 207 5.12 -23.52 0.68
C ASP A 207 3.92 -22.89 -0.06
N ALA A 208 4.09 -22.63 -1.36
CA ALA A 208 3.05 -22.08 -2.23
C ALA A 208 1.66 -22.68 -2.06
N GLN A 209 1.53 -23.99 -1.87
CA GLN A 209 0.22 -24.63 -1.78
C GLN A 209 -0.48 -24.26 -0.48
N SER A 210 0.24 -24.26 0.65
CA SER A 210 -0.28 -23.89 1.97
C SER A 210 -0.73 -22.43 2.00
N LYS A 211 0.14 -21.48 1.61
CA LYS A 211 -0.22 -20.05 1.61
C LYS A 211 -1.30 -19.69 0.58
N CYS A 212 -1.32 -20.32 -0.59
CA CYS A 212 -2.41 -20.12 -1.55
C CYS A 212 -3.75 -20.67 -1.05
N ASN A 213 -3.75 -21.83 -0.38
CA ASN A 213 -4.95 -22.38 0.24
C ASN A 213 -5.48 -21.44 1.33
N ARG A 214 -4.60 -20.90 2.16
CA ARG A 214 -4.96 -19.94 3.22
C ARG A 214 -5.54 -18.66 2.64
N ALA A 215 -4.91 -18.09 1.60
CA ALA A 215 -5.44 -16.90 0.93
C ALA A 215 -6.86 -17.13 0.37
N VAL A 216 -7.10 -18.29 -0.26
CA VAL A 216 -8.45 -18.65 -0.76
C VAL A 216 -9.46 -18.79 0.38
N TYR A 217 -9.07 -19.47 1.46
CA TYR A 217 -9.90 -19.61 2.66
C TYR A 217 -10.29 -18.25 3.23
N LEU A 218 -9.30 -17.39 3.52
CA LEU A 218 -9.54 -16.05 4.06
C LEU A 218 -10.43 -15.20 3.15
N TYR A 219 -10.24 -15.28 1.83
CA TYR A 219 -11.08 -14.56 0.87
C TYR A 219 -12.55 -15.01 0.93
N ASP A 220 -12.78 -16.32 1.02
CA ASP A 220 -14.13 -16.89 1.03
C ASP A 220 -14.84 -16.64 2.38
N GLU A 221 -14.12 -16.75 3.50
CA GLU A 221 -14.64 -16.45 4.83
C GLU A 221 -14.99 -14.96 4.98
N LEU A 222 -14.10 -14.05 4.59
CA LEU A 222 -14.39 -12.60 4.60
C LEU A 222 -15.61 -12.28 3.74
N LYS A 223 -15.74 -12.92 2.58
CA LYS A 223 -16.92 -12.75 1.72
C LYS A 223 -18.19 -13.30 2.38
N GLY A 224 -18.11 -14.42 3.09
CA GLY A 224 -19.20 -14.98 3.90
C GLY A 224 -19.66 -14.01 4.99
N GLU A 225 -18.71 -13.34 5.64
CA GLU A 225 -18.93 -12.31 6.65
C GLU A 225 -19.29 -10.92 6.09
N LYS A 226 -19.67 -10.85 4.79
CA LYS A 226 -20.03 -9.63 4.05
C LYS A 226 -18.90 -8.59 3.94
N CYS A 227 -17.68 -8.95 4.33
CA CYS A 227 -16.45 -8.17 4.16
C CYS A 227 -15.83 -8.45 2.78
N LYS A 228 -16.59 -8.17 1.71
CA LYS A 228 -16.19 -8.52 0.34
C LYS A 228 -15.08 -7.60 -0.18
N LEU A 229 -13.93 -8.19 -0.50
CA LEU A 229 -12.89 -7.56 -1.30
C LEU A 229 -13.26 -7.53 -2.79
N ARG A 230 -12.95 -6.41 -3.44
CA ARG A 230 -12.88 -6.29 -4.90
C ARG A 230 -11.48 -6.71 -5.38
N TYR A 231 -11.26 -6.73 -6.70
CA TYR A 231 -9.98 -7.14 -7.27
C TYR A 231 -8.82 -6.27 -6.77
N ASP A 232 -9.00 -4.95 -6.69
CA ASP A 232 -8.02 -4.00 -6.12
C ASP A 232 -7.66 -4.25 -4.64
N GLY A 233 -8.44 -5.08 -3.93
CA GLY A 233 -8.18 -5.49 -2.55
C GLY A 233 -7.42 -6.82 -2.39
N LEU A 234 -7.10 -7.54 -3.48
CA LEU A 234 -6.40 -8.83 -3.38
C LEU A 234 -4.97 -8.70 -2.83
N ALA A 235 -4.34 -7.54 -3.02
CA ALA A 235 -3.06 -7.27 -2.41
C ALA A 235 -3.16 -7.24 -0.86
N SER A 236 -4.21 -6.62 -0.32
CA SER A 236 -4.47 -6.59 1.12
C SER A 236 -4.75 -7.99 1.69
N LEU A 237 -5.43 -8.85 0.94
CA LEU A 237 -5.58 -10.27 1.29
C LEU A 237 -4.24 -10.98 1.41
N GLY A 238 -3.29 -10.68 0.51
CA GLY A 238 -1.94 -11.23 0.56
C GLY A 238 -1.24 -10.88 1.86
N VAL A 239 -1.32 -9.61 2.28
CA VAL A 239 -0.78 -9.17 3.57
C VAL A 239 -1.43 -9.91 4.73
N LEU A 240 -2.77 -9.94 4.78
CA LEU A 240 -3.51 -10.62 5.85
C LEU A 240 -3.13 -12.10 5.96
N THR A 241 -2.87 -12.73 4.81
CA THR A 241 -2.42 -14.12 4.74
C THR A 241 -1.05 -14.29 5.41
N LEU A 242 -0.18 -13.28 5.41
CA LEU A 242 1.16 -13.35 6.01
C LEU A 242 1.22 -12.91 7.48
N THR A 243 0.18 -12.26 8.01
CA THR A 243 0.24 -11.64 9.34
C THR A 243 -0.01 -12.62 10.49
N THR A 244 -0.75 -13.71 10.25
CA THR A 244 -1.05 -14.71 11.27
C THR A 244 -1.46 -16.05 10.65
N SER A 245 -1.24 -17.14 11.39
CA SER A 245 -1.72 -18.48 11.06
C SER A 245 -3.12 -18.78 11.62
N ASP A 246 -3.63 -17.95 12.56
CA ASP A 246 -4.99 -18.10 13.11
C ASP A 246 -6.03 -17.44 12.20
N ASN A 247 -6.52 -18.22 11.23
CA ASN A 247 -7.41 -17.72 10.20
C ASN A 247 -8.80 -17.35 10.71
N SER A 248 -9.32 -18.07 11.71
CA SER A 248 -10.67 -17.81 12.22
C SER A 248 -10.68 -16.52 13.04
N GLN A 249 -9.70 -16.36 13.92
CA GLN A 249 -9.57 -15.14 14.71
C GLN A 249 -9.38 -13.91 13.81
N VAL A 250 -8.50 -13.97 12.81
CA VAL A 250 -8.20 -12.80 11.98
C VAL A 250 -9.41 -12.35 11.13
N VAL A 251 -10.24 -13.30 10.67
CA VAL A 251 -11.49 -12.99 9.95
C VAL A 251 -12.47 -12.28 10.87
N GLU A 252 -12.63 -12.76 12.11
CA GLU A 252 -13.50 -12.14 13.11
C GLU A 252 -13.01 -10.72 13.45
N GLU A 253 -11.71 -10.54 13.69
CA GLU A 253 -11.13 -9.22 13.97
C GLU A 253 -11.33 -8.23 12.80
N VAL A 254 -11.13 -8.67 11.55
CA VAL A 254 -11.38 -7.83 10.37
C VAL A 254 -12.86 -7.45 10.28
N LYS A 255 -13.77 -8.38 10.54
CA LYS A 255 -15.21 -8.10 10.54
C LYS A 255 -15.60 -7.10 11.62
N GLU A 256 -15.10 -7.27 12.85
CA GLU A 256 -15.36 -6.35 13.95
C GLU A 256 -14.88 -4.93 13.62
N VAL A 257 -13.65 -4.80 13.11
CA VAL A 257 -13.09 -3.51 12.70
C VAL A 257 -13.87 -2.92 11.52
N TYR A 258 -14.24 -3.72 10.52
CA TYR A 258 -15.05 -3.29 9.38
C TYR A 258 -16.40 -2.70 9.79
N GLU A 259 -17.13 -3.39 10.68
CA GLU A 259 -18.42 -2.90 11.18
C GLU A 259 -18.23 -1.64 12.02
N TYR A 260 -17.20 -1.59 12.86
CA TYR A 260 -16.93 -0.40 13.68
C TYR A 260 -16.54 0.83 12.83
N ILE A 261 -15.77 0.66 11.76
CA ILE A 261 -15.46 1.76 10.82
C ILE A 261 -16.74 2.30 10.18
N LYS A 262 -17.68 1.44 9.81
CA LYS A 262 -18.95 1.86 9.18
C LYS A 262 -19.85 2.70 10.09
N GLU A 263 -19.70 2.56 11.41
CA GLU A 263 -20.39 3.37 12.40
C GLU A 263 -19.79 4.78 12.53
N LYS A 264 -18.61 5.04 11.95
CA LYS A 264 -17.94 6.33 12.04
C LYS A 264 -18.45 7.32 11.00
N ASP A 265 -18.58 8.57 11.45
CA ASP A 265 -18.87 9.70 10.59
C ASP A 265 -17.82 9.81 9.47
N GLY A 266 -18.31 9.98 8.24
CA GLY A 266 -17.43 10.03 7.08
C GLY A 266 -17.07 8.68 6.45
N TYR A 267 -17.54 7.54 6.98
CA TYR A 267 -17.31 6.21 6.40
C TYR A 267 -18.60 5.55 5.84
N GLY A 268 -19.63 6.36 5.62
CA GLY A 268 -20.86 5.94 4.94
C GLY A 268 -20.70 5.77 3.41
N ILE A 269 -21.76 5.26 2.78
CA ILE A 269 -21.79 4.87 1.35
C ILE A 269 -21.45 6.01 0.36
N PHE A 270 -21.62 7.26 0.77
CA PHE A 270 -21.35 8.44 -0.06
C PHE A 270 -19.89 8.93 0.02
N SER A 271 -19.08 8.33 0.90
CA SER A 271 -17.72 8.81 1.19
C SER A 271 -16.63 7.86 0.68
N ILE A 272 -16.87 6.56 0.81
CA ILE A 272 -15.91 5.49 0.49
C ILE A 272 -16.66 4.20 0.13
N GLU A 273 -16.12 3.43 -0.82
CA GLU A 273 -16.71 2.15 -1.18
C GLU A 273 -16.54 1.12 -0.05
N LYS A 274 -17.51 0.22 0.11
CA LYS A 274 -17.46 -0.84 1.14
C LYS A 274 -16.20 -1.70 1.03
N SER A 275 -15.75 -2.01 -0.18
CA SER A 275 -14.51 -2.79 -0.39
C SER A 275 -13.26 -2.06 0.08
N HIS A 276 -13.21 -0.73 -0.06
CA HIS A 276 -12.10 0.07 0.48
C HIS A 276 -12.15 0.12 2.01
N ILE A 277 -13.33 0.14 2.64
CA ILE A 277 -13.44 0.00 4.10
C ILE A 277 -12.88 -1.35 4.57
N VAL A 278 -13.14 -2.45 3.84
CA VAL A 278 -12.53 -3.75 4.14
C VAL A 278 -10.99 -3.68 4.04
N MET A 279 -10.44 -2.98 3.04
CA MET A 279 -8.99 -2.80 2.94
C MET A 279 -8.40 -1.99 4.11
N LEU A 280 -9.10 -0.96 4.58
CA LEU A 280 -8.70 -0.21 5.79
C LEU A 280 -8.71 -1.12 7.03
N ALA A 281 -9.76 -1.93 7.19
CA ALA A 281 -9.88 -2.88 8.29
C ALA A 281 -8.75 -3.92 8.28
N ILE A 282 -8.47 -4.52 7.12
CA ILE A 282 -7.34 -5.45 6.94
C ILE A 282 -6.02 -4.77 7.31
N SER A 283 -5.81 -3.53 6.88
CA SER A 283 -4.57 -2.80 7.16
C SER A 283 -4.37 -2.55 8.65
N LEU A 284 -5.43 -2.13 9.36
CA LEU A 284 -5.41 -1.90 10.81
C LEU A 284 -5.15 -3.20 11.58
N VAL A 285 -5.84 -4.29 11.22
CA VAL A 285 -5.64 -5.60 11.84
C VAL A 285 -4.21 -6.08 11.59
N SER A 286 -3.74 -6.02 10.34
CA SER A 286 -2.39 -6.44 9.94
C SER A 286 -1.32 -5.67 10.72
N ASP A 287 -1.44 -4.35 10.82
CA ASP A 287 -0.51 -3.50 11.59
C ASP A 287 -0.50 -3.89 13.07
N SER A 288 -1.66 -4.24 13.66
CA SER A 288 -1.72 -4.70 15.05
C SER A 288 -0.97 -6.03 15.27
N TYR A 289 -1.03 -6.96 14.31
CA TYR A 289 -0.25 -8.20 14.36
C TYR A 289 1.23 -7.93 14.18
N VAL A 290 1.60 -7.04 13.25
CA VAL A 290 2.99 -6.64 13.05
C VAL A 290 3.58 -6.00 14.30
N GLU A 291 2.85 -5.09 14.97
CA GLU A 291 3.27 -4.50 16.24
C GLU A 291 3.47 -5.55 17.33
N LYS A 292 2.60 -6.56 17.40
CA LYS A 292 2.74 -7.69 18.34
C LYS A 292 3.98 -8.52 18.01
N ILE A 293 4.25 -8.83 16.75
CA ILE A 293 5.45 -9.57 16.29
C ILE A 293 6.72 -8.78 16.64
N GLN A 294 6.75 -7.48 16.38
CA GLN A 294 7.90 -6.61 16.69
C GLN A 294 8.17 -6.53 18.20
N LYS A 295 7.12 -6.50 19.02
CA LYS A 295 7.24 -6.54 20.49
C LYS A 295 7.64 -7.93 21.02
N GLY A 296 7.34 -9.00 20.27
CA GLY A 296 7.55 -10.40 20.65
C GLY A 296 8.83 -11.08 20.12
N LEU A 297 9.61 -10.43 19.24
CA LEU A 297 10.91 -10.90 18.72
C LEU A 297 10.90 -12.31 18.08
N ILE A 298 10.05 -12.57 17.09
CA ILE A 298 10.08 -13.85 16.35
C ILE A 298 10.51 -13.69 14.87
N ASP A 299 10.18 -12.58 14.19
CA ASP A 299 10.82 -12.20 12.91
C ASP A 299 10.59 -10.71 12.57
N ILE A 300 11.60 -9.86 12.84
CA ILE A 300 11.54 -8.41 12.55
C ILE A 300 11.58 -8.15 11.04
N THR A 301 12.23 -9.01 10.25
CA THR A 301 12.45 -8.80 8.82
C THR A 301 11.16 -8.97 8.04
N LEU A 302 10.40 -10.01 8.34
CA LEU A 302 9.06 -10.21 7.76
C LEU A 302 8.11 -9.08 8.20
N ALA A 303 8.14 -8.69 9.48
CA ALA A 303 7.34 -7.58 10.00
C ALA A 303 7.60 -6.24 9.27
N ASN A 304 8.86 -5.91 9.01
CA ASN A 304 9.23 -4.70 8.26
C ASN A 304 8.81 -4.81 6.79
N SER A 305 8.97 -5.98 6.18
CA SER A 305 8.49 -6.25 4.82
C SER A 305 6.98 -6.06 4.72
N ILE A 306 6.20 -6.62 5.66
CA ILE A 306 4.75 -6.45 5.72
C ILE A 306 4.37 -4.97 5.84
N ASN A 307 5.02 -4.21 6.73
CA ASN A 307 4.78 -2.77 6.86
C ASN A 307 5.02 -2.02 5.53
N ALA A 308 6.14 -2.31 4.86
CA ALA A 308 6.46 -1.72 3.58
C ALA A 308 5.43 -2.11 2.50
N ILE A 309 4.99 -3.37 2.48
CA ILE A 309 3.95 -3.88 1.57
C ILE A 309 2.61 -3.17 1.82
N VAL A 310 2.16 -3.05 3.07
CA VAL A 310 0.89 -2.38 3.43
C VAL A 310 0.88 -0.95 2.90
N ILE A 311 1.94 -0.19 3.17
CA ILE A 311 2.07 1.19 2.72
C ILE A 311 2.08 1.24 1.19
N ALA A 312 2.92 0.43 0.54
CA ALA A 312 3.05 0.36 -0.92
C ALA A 312 1.72 0.06 -1.63
N GLN A 313 0.96 -0.90 -1.12
CA GLN A 313 -0.32 -1.31 -1.71
C GLN A 313 -1.38 -0.23 -1.59
N GLN A 314 -1.49 0.40 -0.42
CA GLN A 314 -2.45 1.48 -0.22
C GLN A 314 -2.14 2.62 -1.19
N GLN A 315 -0.87 2.98 -1.34
CA GLN A 315 -0.45 3.99 -2.29
C GLN A 315 -0.82 3.61 -3.74
N ALA A 316 -0.49 2.38 -4.18
CA ALA A 316 -0.80 1.92 -5.54
C ALA A 316 -2.32 1.88 -5.81
N ALA A 317 -3.12 1.39 -4.87
CA ALA A 317 -4.58 1.31 -5.00
C ALA A 317 -5.23 2.69 -5.10
N ILE A 318 -4.76 3.67 -4.31
CA ILE A 318 -5.23 5.07 -4.40
C ILE A 318 -4.95 5.64 -5.79
N VAL A 319 -3.71 5.47 -6.25
CA VAL A 319 -3.25 5.99 -7.53
C VAL A 319 -4.10 5.43 -8.67
N ALA A 320 -4.39 4.14 -8.64
CA ALA A 320 -5.29 3.49 -9.60
C ALA A 320 -6.74 4.02 -9.51
N ALA A 321 -7.31 4.12 -8.31
CA ALA A 321 -8.70 4.57 -8.11
C ALA A 321 -8.93 6.01 -8.60
N CYS A 322 -7.99 6.91 -8.33
CA CYS A 322 -8.03 8.29 -8.80
C CYS A 322 -7.82 8.41 -10.32
N ALA A 323 -6.90 7.62 -10.90
CA ALA A 323 -6.70 7.58 -12.35
C ALA A 323 -7.98 7.11 -13.08
N ALA A 324 -8.65 6.08 -12.57
CA ALA A 324 -9.94 5.62 -13.10
C ALA A 324 -11.03 6.71 -13.03
N SER A 325 -11.06 7.46 -11.93
CA SER A 325 -12.01 8.57 -11.74
C SER A 325 -11.76 9.73 -12.72
N ALA A 326 -10.49 10.06 -12.98
CA ALA A 326 -10.11 11.09 -13.96
C ALA A 326 -10.41 10.66 -15.42
N ALA A 327 -10.24 9.38 -15.74
CA ALA A 327 -10.63 8.85 -17.05
C ALA A 327 -12.16 8.90 -17.25
N ALA A 328 -12.95 8.57 -16.22
CA ALA A 328 -14.41 8.65 -16.30
C ALA A 328 -14.93 10.09 -16.47
N SER A 329 -14.34 11.06 -15.77
CA SER A 329 -14.74 12.47 -15.89
C SER A 329 -14.42 13.05 -17.26
N SER A 330 -13.25 12.73 -17.83
CA SER A 330 -12.86 13.17 -19.17
C SER A 330 -13.74 12.58 -20.29
N ALA A 331 -14.15 11.31 -20.16
CA ALA A 331 -15.12 10.68 -21.07
C ALA A 331 -16.50 11.34 -21.00
N SER A 332 -16.95 11.74 -19.79
CA SER A 332 -18.23 12.44 -19.61
C SER A 332 -18.24 13.87 -20.16
N SER A 333 -17.08 14.55 -20.17
CA SER A 333 -16.94 15.89 -20.75
C SER A 333 -16.79 15.92 -22.28
N SER A 334 -16.56 14.76 -22.88
CA SER A 334 -16.40 14.57 -24.33
C SER A 334 -17.62 13.92 -24.99
N SER A 335 -18.68 13.67 -24.22
CA SER A 335 -20.00 13.18 -24.66
C SER A 335 -21.01 14.32 -24.67
#